data_AF-A0A850SUB6-F1
#
_entry.id   AF-A0A850SUB6-F1
#
_cell.length_a   1.000
_cell.length_b   1.000
_cell.length_c   1.000
_cell.angle_alpha   90.00
_cell.angle_beta   90.00
_cell.angle_gamma   90.00
#
_symmetry.space_group_name_H-M   'P 1'
#
loop_
_entity.id
_entity.type
_entity.pdbx_description
1 polymer ?
#
loop_
_entity_poly.entity_id
_entity_poly.type
_entity_poly.pdbx_seq_one_letter_code
_entity_poly.pdbx_strand_id
1 'polypeptide(L)'
;MTHAKEKTVGVLTRVDGAARSEVRKFTRLDAVERQLDMAIRAHLQFDDLVSAMTLAGAAERVLSDLQPQDGILGVDAWSIQSLVNLYFKDEFHNLVRDKLRHAYDFLRHADGKKGADKGPNDSLALHQGTVDFFLMLAIKAFQSLQGNESPTMRAFGYWLIMEHPGWLRAEEDERGQWAGVRSSFPNLTKADRFAALLAVIKSQSPIPNPQSPL
;
A
#
# COMPACT_ATOMS: atom_id res chain seq x y z
N MET A 1 74.80 14.94 -15.01
CA MET A 1 74.06 15.43 -13.84
C MET A 1 72.66 14.84 -13.91
N THR A 2 72.42 13.84 -13.09
CA THR A 2 71.37 12.83 -13.24
C THR A 2 70.40 12.99 -12.07
N HIS A 3 69.20 13.51 -12.32
CA HIS A 3 68.14 13.58 -11.31
C HIS A 3 67.24 12.34 -11.41
N ALA A 4 67.39 11.42 -10.45
CA ALA A 4 66.47 10.33 -10.22
C ALA A 4 65.25 10.86 -9.42
N LYS A 5 64.04 10.65 -9.97
CA LYS A 5 62.77 10.84 -9.24
C LYS A 5 62.38 9.51 -8.61
N GLU A 6 62.41 9.48 -7.28
CA GLU A 6 61.94 8.40 -6.44
C GLU A 6 60.40 8.36 -6.48
N LYS A 7 59.83 7.25 -6.92
CA LYS A 7 58.38 7.06 -7.07
C LYS A 7 57.88 6.25 -5.86
N THR A 8 57.38 6.95 -4.84
CA THR A 8 56.79 6.34 -3.65
C THR A 8 55.51 5.60 -4.03
N VAL A 9 55.57 4.27 -4.05
CA VAL A 9 54.39 3.40 -4.22
C VAL A 9 53.68 3.32 -2.88
N GLY A 10 52.58 4.07 -2.76
CA GLY A 10 51.67 3.96 -1.63
C GLY A 10 50.98 2.59 -1.65
N VAL A 11 51.31 1.75 -0.68
CA VAL A 11 50.63 0.48 -0.42
C VAL A 11 49.23 0.81 0.14
N LEU A 12 48.20 0.67 -0.69
CA LEU A 12 46.81 0.64 -0.25
C LEU A 12 46.60 -0.65 0.55
N THR A 13 46.67 -0.57 1.87
CA THR A 13 46.26 -1.65 2.76
C THR A 13 44.76 -1.88 2.62
N ARG A 14 44.40 -3.04 2.10
CA ARG A 14 43.04 -3.57 1.99
C ARG A 14 42.45 -3.69 3.39
N VAL A 15 41.41 -2.93 3.69
CA VAL A 15 40.64 -3.08 4.94
C VAL A 15 39.70 -4.28 4.72
N ASP A 16 40.12 -5.46 5.15
CA ASP A 16 39.30 -6.68 5.17
C ASP A 16 38.24 -6.58 6.28
N GLY A 17 37.26 -5.69 6.08
CA GLY A 17 36.04 -5.58 6.88
C GLY A 17 34.90 -6.30 6.18
N ALA A 18 34.89 -7.63 6.20
CA ALA A 18 33.77 -8.42 5.69
C ALA A 18 32.52 -8.17 6.56
N ALA A 19 31.74 -7.14 6.22
CA ALA A 19 30.41 -6.94 6.77
C ALA A 19 29.58 -8.18 6.42
N ARG A 20 29.34 -9.06 7.40
CA ARG A 20 28.42 -10.19 7.23
C ARG A 20 27.05 -9.61 6.91
N SER A 21 26.58 -9.80 5.68
CA SER A 21 25.21 -9.43 5.30
C SER A 21 24.24 -10.29 6.11
N GLU A 22 23.46 -9.67 6.99
CA GLU A 22 22.39 -10.35 7.73
C GLU A 22 21.31 -10.81 6.73
N VAL A 23 21.17 -12.12 6.51
CA VAL A 23 20.10 -12.67 5.67
C VAL A 23 18.83 -12.77 6.50
N ARG A 24 17.83 -11.93 6.19
CA ARG A 24 16.50 -12.00 6.81
C ARG A 24 15.54 -12.81 5.94
N LYS A 25 14.83 -13.76 6.56
CA LYS A 25 13.74 -14.51 5.92
C LYS A 25 12.41 -13.80 6.17
N PHE A 26 11.52 -13.82 5.17
CA PHE A 26 10.17 -13.28 5.27
C PHE A 26 9.21 -14.16 4.46
N THR A 27 7.96 -14.27 4.91
CA THR A 27 6.89 -14.92 4.14
C THR A 27 6.36 -14.00 3.04
N ARG A 28 5.59 -14.53 2.10
CA ARG A 28 4.91 -13.70 1.09
C ARG A 28 3.94 -12.71 1.73
N LEU A 29 3.22 -13.12 2.78
CA LEU A 29 2.29 -12.24 3.50
C LEU A 29 3.03 -11.17 4.30
N ASP A 30 4.19 -11.48 4.89
CA ASP A 30 5.05 -10.47 5.53
C ASP A 30 5.49 -9.39 4.53
N ALA A 31 5.82 -9.80 3.30
CA ALA A 31 6.21 -8.88 2.24
C ALA A 31 5.02 -7.98 1.82
N VAL A 32 3.83 -8.56 1.65
CA VAL A 32 2.59 -7.82 1.34
C VAL A 32 2.26 -6.82 2.44
N GLU A 33 2.29 -7.22 3.71
CA GLU A 33 2.02 -6.33 4.84
C GLU A 33 2.94 -5.11 4.81
N ARG A 34 4.25 -5.34 4.65
CA ARG A 34 5.25 -4.26 4.56
C ARG A 34 5.06 -3.36 3.35
N GLN A 35 4.68 -3.93 2.20
CA GLN A 35 4.41 -3.16 0.98
C GLN A 35 3.19 -2.26 1.17
N LEU A 36 2.09 -2.78 1.73
CA LEU A 36 0.89 -1.99 2.01
C LEU A 36 1.15 -0.91 3.07
N ASP A 37 1.86 -1.24 4.15
CA ASP A 37 2.25 -0.26 5.17
C ASP A 37 3.10 0.88 4.57
N MET A 38 4.04 0.55 3.68
CA MET A 38 4.84 1.57 3.00
C MET A 38 4.01 2.35 1.98
N ALA A 39 3.12 1.71 1.24
CA ALA A 39 2.25 2.35 0.26
C ALA A 39 1.34 3.40 0.92
N ILE A 40 0.78 3.08 2.09
CA ILE A 40 -0.02 4.02 2.89
C ILE A 40 0.82 5.24 3.32
N ARG A 41 2.06 5.03 3.76
CA ARG A 41 2.96 6.12 4.15
C ARG A 41 3.37 6.98 2.96
N ALA A 42 3.71 6.37 1.84
CA ALA A 42 3.95 7.07 0.58
C ALA A 42 2.75 7.97 0.24
N HIS A 43 1.53 7.45 0.34
CA HIS A 43 0.33 8.19 0.02
C HIS A 43 0.01 9.34 1.01
N LEU A 44 0.01 9.05 2.32
CA LEU A 44 -0.51 9.97 3.34
C LEU A 44 0.54 10.87 3.96
N GLN A 45 1.81 10.46 3.99
CA GLN A 45 2.88 11.21 4.64
C GLN A 45 3.81 11.89 3.63
N PHE A 46 4.07 11.25 2.50
CA PHE A 46 4.99 11.77 1.48
C PHE A 46 4.30 12.35 0.24
N ASP A 47 2.96 12.23 0.18
CA ASP A 47 2.15 12.67 -0.96
C ASP A 47 2.59 12.09 -2.32
N ASP A 48 3.19 10.89 -2.30
CA ASP A 48 3.71 10.20 -3.47
C ASP A 48 2.70 9.15 -3.96
N LEU A 49 1.82 9.59 -4.87
CA LEU A 49 0.78 8.73 -5.46
C LEU A 49 1.37 7.61 -6.31
N VAL A 50 2.50 7.84 -6.99
CA VAL A 50 3.11 6.85 -7.89
C VAL A 50 3.70 5.72 -7.09
N SER A 51 4.54 6.03 -6.08
CA SER A 51 5.11 5.00 -5.20
C SER A 51 4.04 4.23 -4.46
N ALA A 52 3.00 4.92 -3.98
CA ALA A 52 1.87 4.27 -3.32
C ALA A 52 1.16 3.27 -4.24
N MET A 53 0.81 3.69 -5.47
CA MET A 53 0.13 2.84 -6.43
C MET A 53 0.99 1.66 -6.89
N THR A 54 2.29 1.87 -7.11
CA THR A 54 3.24 0.81 -7.48
C THR A 54 3.39 -0.23 -6.36
N LEU A 55 3.57 0.21 -5.11
CA LEU A 55 3.71 -0.70 -3.97
C LEU A 55 2.42 -1.47 -3.68
N ALA A 56 1.27 -0.79 -3.71
CA ALA A 56 -0.03 -1.43 -3.56
C ALA A 56 -0.28 -2.44 -4.69
N GLY A 57 0.12 -2.10 -5.92
CA GLY A 57 0.00 -2.99 -7.08
C GLY A 57 0.87 -4.24 -6.97
N ALA A 58 2.09 -4.11 -6.44
CA ALA A 58 2.95 -5.25 -6.15
C ALA A 58 2.34 -6.16 -5.06
N ALA A 59 1.78 -5.55 -4.01
CA ALA A 59 1.08 -6.27 -2.94
C ALA A 59 -0.15 -7.03 -3.47
N GLU A 60 -0.99 -6.37 -4.27
CA GLU A 60 -2.18 -6.96 -4.88
C GLU A 60 -1.82 -8.16 -5.76
N ARG A 61 -0.72 -8.07 -6.53
CA ARG A 61 -0.29 -9.18 -7.37
C ARG A 61 0.04 -10.44 -6.55
N VAL A 62 0.76 -10.28 -5.44
CA VAL A 62 1.08 -11.39 -4.54
C VAL A 62 -0.19 -11.93 -3.87
N LEU A 63 -1.11 -11.05 -3.46
CA LEU A 63 -2.39 -11.46 -2.89
C LEU A 63 -3.22 -12.28 -3.87
N SER A 64 -3.33 -11.83 -5.12
CA SER A 64 -4.02 -12.56 -6.19
C SER A 64 -3.42 -13.96 -6.41
N ASP A 65 -2.09 -14.08 -6.42
CA ASP A 65 -1.41 -15.37 -6.57
C ASP A 65 -1.57 -16.30 -5.35
N LEU A 66 -1.96 -15.77 -4.18
CA LEU A 66 -2.21 -16.54 -2.96
C LEU A 66 -3.68 -16.97 -2.79
N GLN A 67 -4.60 -16.43 -3.60
CA GLN A 67 -6.02 -16.78 -3.49
C GLN A 67 -6.26 -18.23 -3.94
N PRO A 68 -7.06 -19.01 -3.19
CA PRO A 68 -7.40 -20.36 -3.57
C PRO A 68 -8.21 -20.37 -4.88
N GLN A 69 -7.72 -21.08 -5.89
CA GLN A 69 -8.36 -21.17 -7.21
C GLN A 69 -9.63 -22.04 -7.19
N ASP A 70 -9.75 -22.95 -6.22
CA ASP A 70 -10.80 -23.99 -6.18
C ASP A 70 -11.85 -23.75 -5.06
N GLY A 71 -11.96 -22.54 -4.54
CA GLY A 71 -12.80 -22.23 -3.37
C GLY A 71 -14.31 -22.24 -3.65
N ILE A 72 -15.10 -22.60 -2.62
CA ILE A 72 -16.59 -22.56 -2.61
C ILE A 72 -17.15 -21.17 -2.95
N LEU A 73 -16.36 -20.11 -2.67
CA LEU A 73 -16.71 -18.73 -2.99
C LEU A 73 -16.52 -18.37 -4.48
N GLY A 74 -16.04 -19.32 -5.29
CA GLY A 74 -15.75 -19.15 -6.71
C GLY A 74 -14.32 -18.66 -6.98
N VAL A 75 -13.85 -18.94 -8.20
CA VAL A 75 -12.68 -18.26 -8.79
C VAL A 75 -12.95 -16.76 -8.70
N ASP A 76 -12.00 -15.97 -8.18
CA ASP A 76 -12.08 -14.50 -8.05
C ASP A 76 -12.89 -13.92 -6.89
N ALA A 77 -13.20 -14.69 -5.83
CA ALA A 77 -13.93 -14.19 -4.65
C ALA A 77 -13.36 -12.88 -4.05
N TRP A 78 -12.04 -12.71 -4.12
CA TRP A 78 -11.32 -11.55 -3.60
C TRP A 78 -10.58 -10.77 -4.69
N SER A 79 -11.02 -10.90 -5.94
CA SER A 79 -10.55 -10.03 -7.01
C SER A 79 -10.96 -8.58 -6.75
N ILE A 80 -10.23 -7.63 -7.33
CA ILE A 80 -10.61 -6.21 -7.36
C ILE A 80 -12.07 -6.05 -7.80
N GLN A 81 -12.50 -6.83 -8.80
CA GLN A 81 -13.87 -6.79 -9.31
C GLN A 81 -14.91 -7.13 -8.25
N SER A 82 -14.72 -8.25 -7.55
CA SER A 82 -15.62 -8.72 -6.48
C SER A 82 -15.64 -7.74 -5.30
N LEU A 83 -14.47 -7.22 -4.93
CA LEU A 83 -14.34 -6.27 -3.85
C LEU A 83 -14.98 -4.90 -4.18
N VAL A 84 -14.92 -4.45 -5.43
CA VAL A 84 -15.65 -3.25 -5.87
C VAL A 84 -17.15 -3.45 -5.68
N ASN A 85 -17.69 -4.61 -6.04
CA ASN A 85 -19.12 -4.92 -5.86
C ASN A 85 -19.55 -4.88 -4.40
N LEU A 86 -18.70 -5.42 -3.53
CA LEU A 86 -18.99 -5.55 -2.12
C LEU A 86 -18.99 -4.19 -1.41
N TYR A 87 -18.04 -3.31 -1.72
CA TYR A 87 -17.80 -2.11 -0.92
C TYR A 87 -18.32 -0.80 -1.54
N PHE A 88 -18.53 -0.73 -2.85
CA PHE A 88 -18.95 0.50 -3.53
C PHE A 88 -20.42 0.44 -3.94
N LYS A 89 -21.10 1.59 -3.96
CA LYS A 89 -22.45 1.69 -4.54
C LYS A 89 -22.42 1.35 -6.03
N ASP A 90 -23.51 0.76 -6.52
CA ASP A 90 -23.61 0.25 -7.90
C ASP A 90 -23.29 1.33 -8.94
N GLU A 91 -23.71 2.59 -8.71
CA GLU A 91 -23.44 3.71 -9.62
C GLU A 91 -21.95 4.02 -9.82
N PHE A 92 -21.07 3.57 -8.93
CA PHE A 92 -19.63 3.83 -8.99
C PHE A 92 -18.80 2.65 -9.51
N HIS A 93 -19.39 1.46 -9.71
CA HIS A 93 -18.62 0.25 -10.02
C HIS A 93 -17.76 0.39 -11.27
N ASN A 94 -18.35 0.80 -12.40
CA ASN A 94 -17.63 0.91 -13.66
C ASN A 94 -16.54 1.98 -13.61
N LEU A 95 -16.87 3.14 -13.02
CA LEU A 95 -15.92 4.24 -12.85
C LEU A 95 -14.69 3.81 -12.04
N VAL A 96 -14.91 3.11 -10.93
CA VAL A 96 -13.83 2.64 -10.05
C VAL A 96 -12.99 1.59 -10.77
N ARG A 97 -13.61 0.56 -11.37
CA ARG A 97 -12.88 -0.50 -12.09
C ARG A 97 -12.00 0.06 -13.20
N ASP A 98 -12.55 0.95 -14.04
CA ASP A 98 -11.83 1.51 -15.18
C ASP A 98 -10.64 2.34 -14.72
N LYS A 99 -10.82 3.19 -13.70
CA LYS A 99 -9.74 4.02 -13.15
C LYS A 99 -8.64 3.18 -12.50
N LEU A 100 -9.01 2.20 -11.68
CA LEU A 100 -8.04 1.32 -11.02
C LEU A 100 -7.24 0.52 -12.05
N ARG A 101 -7.93 -0.11 -13.00
CA ARG A 101 -7.31 -0.91 -14.05
C ARG A 101 -6.37 -0.06 -14.91
N HIS A 102 -6.82 1.11 -15.36
CA HIS A 102 -6.01 1.99 -16.20
C HIS A 102 -4.71 2.42 -15.51
N ALA A 103 -4.81 2.90 -14.27
CA ALA A 103 -3.63 3.34 -13.52
C ALA A 103 -2.68 2.18 -13.17
N TYR A 104 -3.23 1.04 -12.76
CA TYR A 104 -2.43 -0.15 -12.47
C TYR A 104 -1.71 -0.69 -13.71
N ASP A 105 -2.41 -0.82 -14.84
CA ASP A 105 -1.82 -1.32 -16.08
C ASP A 105 -0.75 -0.35 -16.62
N PHE A 106 -0.95 0.97 -16.52
CA PHE A 106 0.03 1.98 -16.93
C PHE A 106 1.35 1.86 -16.16
N LEU A 107 1.29 1.67 -14.83
CA LEU A 107 2.49 1.58 -13.99
C LEU A 107 3.14 0.18 -14.01
N ARG A 108 2.34 -0.87 -14.21
CA ARG A 108 2.84 -2.26 -14.22
C ARG A 108 3.48 -2.64 -15.55
N HIS A 109 2.84 -2.24 -16.65
CA HIS A 109 3.25 -2.64 -17.99
C HIS A 109 3.63 -1.41 -18.79
N ALA A 110 4.93 -1.22 -19.00
CA ALA A 110 5.43 -0.26 -20.00
C ALA A 110 4.85 -0.56 -21.41
N ASP A 111 4.34 -1.78 -21.62
CA ASP A 111 3.87 -2.32 -22.90
C ASP A 111 2.34 -2.18 -23.11
N GLY A 112 1.65 -1.39 -22.28
CA GLY A 112 0.18 -1.40 -22.20
C GLY A 112 -0.54 -1.17 -23.54
N LYS A 113 -1.15 -2.22 -24.10
CA LYS A 113 -1.98 -2.27 -25.34
C LYS A 113 -1.35 -1.65 -26.60
N LYS A 114 -1.15 -2.52 -27.60
CA LYS A 114 -0.79 -2.18 -28.99
C LYS A 114 -1.70 -1.06 -29.55
N GLY A 115 -1.19 0.17 -29.53
CA GLY A 115 -1.75 1.37 -30.14
C GLY A 115 -0.60 2.35 -30.36
N ALA A 116 -0.60 3.06 -31.49
CA ALA A 116 0.59 3.62 -32.14
C ALA A 116 1.38 4.73 -31.39
N ASP A 117 0.99 5.12 -30.17
CA ASP A 117 1.46 6.35 -29.52
C ASP A 117 1.96 6.17 -28.09
N LYS A 118 2.45 4.98 -27.69
CA LYS A 118 3.02 4.78 -26.35
C LYS A 118 4.54 4.76 -26.38
N GLY A 119 5.11 5.91 -26.04
CA GLY A 119 6.54 6.09 -25.83
C GLY A 119 6.86 6.48 -24.38
N PRO A 120 8.14 6.70 -24.05
CA PRO A 120 8.58 7.15 -22.73
C PRO A 120 7.99 8.51 -22.28
N ASN A 121 7.27 9.19 -23.17
CA ASN A 121 6.62 10.48 -22.94
C ASN A 121 5.10 10.35 -22.74
N ASP A 122 4.55 9.12 -22.70
CA ASP A 122 3.15 8.91 -22.32
C ASP A 122 2.94 9.35 -20.86
N SER A 123 1.75 9.86 -20.54
CA SER A 123 1.46 10.46 -19.24
C SER A 123 0.16 9.95 -18.64
N LEU A 124 0.16 9.72 -17.34
CA LEU A 124 -1.02 9.28 -16.58
C LEU A 124 -1.44 10.38 -15.62
N ALA A 125 -2.70 10.83 -15.74
CA ALA A 125 -3.35 11.63 -14.72
C ALA A 125 -3.79 10.74 -13.55
N LEU A 126 -2.89 10.49 -12.60
CA LEU A 126 -3.18 9.68 -11.42
C LEU A 126 -3.89 10.52 -10.35
N HIS A 127 -5.13 10.17 -10.05
CA HIS A 127 -5.93 10.86 -9.03
C HIS A 127 -5.77 10.23 -7.65
N GLN A 128 -5.78 11.05 -6.60
CA GLN A 128 -5.71 10.59 -5.21
C GLN A 128 -6.80 9.54 -4.90
N GLY A 129 -8.06 9.79 -5.25
CA GLY A 129 -9.14 8.84 -5.01
C GLY A 129 -8.90 7.46 -5.65
N THR A 130 -8.19 7.39 -6.77
CA THR A 130 -7.81 6.10 -7.38
C THR A 130 -6.85 5.33 -6.49
N VAL A 131 -5.84 6.00 -5.91
CA VAL A 131 -4.89 5.38 -4.98
C VAL A 131 -5.59 4.98 -3.68
N ASP A 132 -6.46 5.84 -3.15
CA ASP A 132 -7.26 5.61 -1.95
C ASP A 132 -8.05 4.30 -2.04
N PHE A 133 -8.81 4.14 -3.14
CA PHE A 133 -9.62 2.95 -3.35
C PHE A 133 -8.78 1.70 -3.66
N PHE A 134 -7.67 1.85 -4.38
CA PHE A 134 -6.80 0.71 -4.65
C PHE A 134 -6.18 0.16 -3.36
N LEU A 135 -5.68 1.05 -2.49
CA LEU A 135 -5.16 0.68 -1.17
C LEU A 135 -6.22 -0.02 -0.32
N MET A 136 -7.44 0.52 -0.28
CA MET A 136 -8.54 -0.10 0.47
C MET A 136 -8.79 -1.54 -0.01
N LEU A 137 -8.92 -1.74 -1.32
CA LEU A 137 -9.21 -3.06 -1.89
C LEU A 137 -8.07 -4.04 -1.61
N ALA A 138 -6.82 -3.62 -1.74
CA ALA A 138 -5.67 -4.44 -1.43
C ALA A 138 -5.60 -4.82 0.07
N ILE A 139 -5.94 -3.89 0.97
CA ILE A 139 -6.05 -4.17 2.42
C ILE A 139 -7.16 -5.18 2.69
N LYS A 140 -8.32 -5.07 2.03
CA LYS A 140 -9.42 -6.03 2.19
C LYS A 140 -9.07 -7.43 1.70
N ALA A 141 -8.36 -7.53 0.58
CA ALA A 141 -7.82 -8.80 0.10
C ALA A 141 -6.75 -9.38 1.05
N PHE A 142 -5.92 -8.54 1.67
CA PHE A 142 -4.98 -9.00 2.70
C PHE A 142 -5.70 -9.53 3.94
N GLN A 143 -6.67 -8.77 4.46
CA GLN A 143 -7.49 -9.15 5.61
C GLN A 143 -8.21 -10.47 5.40
N SER A 144 -8.74 -10.72 4.20
CA SER A 144 -9.46 -11.97 3.91
C SER A 144 -8.56 -13.20 3.91
N LEU A 145 -7.26 -13.05 3.65
CA LEU A 145 -6.28 -14.14 3.67
C LEU A 145 -5.62 -14.33 5.04
N GLN A 146 -5.25 -13.23 5.71
CA GLN A 146 -4.48 -13.25 6.96
C GLN A 146 -5.38 -13.23 8.21
N GLY A 147 -6.64 -12.75 8.08
CA GLY A 147 -7.59 -12.61 9.19
C GLY A 147 -7.33 -11.40 10.10
N ASN A 148 -6.26 -10.63 9.86
CA ASN A 148 -5.92 -9.43 10.61
C ASN A 148 -5.37 -8.34 9.69
N GLU A 149 -5.14 -7.16 10.27
CA GLU A 149 -4.55 -6.00 9.60
C GLU A 149 -3.53 -5.33 10.52
N SER A 150 -2.55 -4.66 9.94
CA SER A 150 -1.60 -3.85 10.71
C SER A 150 -2.31 -2.61 11.31
N PRO A 151 -1.74 -1.99 12.37
CA PRO A 151 -2.23 -0.71 12.86
C PRO A 151 -2.24 0.40 11.78
N THR A 152 -1.30 0.35 10.83
CA THR A 152 -1.19 1.28 9.71
C THR A 152 -2.38 1.13 8.76
N MET A 153 -2.74 -0.11 8.40
CA MET A 153 -3.90 -0.42 7.57
C MET A 153 -5.21 0.02 8.22
N ARG A 154 -5.36 -0.25 9.54
CA ARG A 154 -6.55 0.18 10.28
C ARG A 154 -6.69 1.70 10.33
N ALA A 155 -5.58 2.41 10.57
CA ALA A 155 -5.55 3.87 10.55
C ALA A 155 -5.98 4.42 9.19
N PHE A 156 -5.50 3.78 8.11
CA PHE A 156 -5.90 4.13 6.76
C PHE A 156 -7.39 3.91 6.52
N GLY A 157 -7.95 2.79 6.98
CA GLY A 157 -9.38 2.50 6.88
C GLY A 157 -10.26 3.60 7.51
N TYR A 158 -9.92 4.02 8.74
CA TYR A 158 -10.65 5.13 9.38
C TYR A 158 -10.45 6.46 8.67
N TRP A 159 -9.23 6.76 8.23
CA TRP A 159 -8.95 7.97 7.45
C TRP A 159 -9.82 8.01 6.18
N LEU A 160 -9.87 6.90 5.43
CA LEU A 160 -10.60 6.79 4.17
C LEU A 160 -12.11 7.04 4.36
N ILE A 161 -12.72 6.45 5.38
CA ILE A 161 -14.14 6.63 5.68
C ILE A 161 -14.46 8.10 5.99
N MET A 162 -13.56 8.80 6.68
CA MET A 162 -13.75 10.22 7.00
C MET A 162 -13.63 11.13 5.76
N GLU A 163 -12.75 10.80 4.82
CA GLU A 163 -12.56 11.57 3.58
C GLU A 163 -13.63 11.28 2.52
N HIS A 164 -14.10 10.03 2.42
CA HIS A 164 -15.02 9.58 1.37
C HIS A 164 -16.33 8.98 1.90
N PRO A 165 -17.08 9.66 2.80
CA PRO A 165 -18.25 9.08 3.47
C PRO A 165 -19.40 8.71 2.52
N GLY A 166 -19.43 9.28 1.31
CA GLY A 166 -20.49 9.04 0.33
C GLY A 166 -20.28 7.87 -0.63
N TRP A 167 -19.06 7.30 -0.68
CA TRP A 167 -18.66 6.32 -1.69
C TRP A 167 -18.85 4.87 -1.23
N LEU A 168 -18.62 4.64 0.06
CA LEU A 168 -18.68 3.30 0.65
C LEU A 168 -20.11 2.93 1.04
N ARG A 169 -20.44 1.65 0.90
CA ARG A 169 -21.63 1.06 1.53
C ARG A 169 -21.37 0.95 3.04
N ALA A 170 -21.60 2.03 3.77
CA ALA A 170 -21.64 2.01 5.23
C ALA A 170 -23.09 1.85 5.69
N GLU A 171 -23.31 0.99 6.68
CA GLU A 171 -24.57 0.94 7.43
C GLU A 171 -24.82 2.31 8.10
N GLU A 172 -26.08 2.70 8.27
CA GLU A 172 -26.43 4.03 8.79
C GLU A 172 -25.82 4.29 10.18
N ASP A 173 -25.75 3.24 11.02
CA ASP A 173 -25.21 3.31 12.39
C ASP A 173 -23.72 3.62 12.44
N GLU A 174 -22.95 3.19 11.44
CA GLU A 174 -21.51 3.47 11.36
C GLU A 174 -21.27 4.96 11.08
N ARG A 175 -22.11 5.61 10.27
CA ARG A 175 -21.93 7.01 9.87
C ARG A 175 -21.98 7.98 11.05
N GLY A 176 -22.83 7.72 12.04
CA GLY A 176 -22.93 8.53 13.25
C GLY A 176 -21.64 8.49 14.09
N GLN A 177 -21.04 7.30 14.22
CA GLN A 177 -19.79 7.13 14.96
C GLN A 177 -18.62 7.88 14.28
N TRP A 178 -18.56 7.86 12.95
CA TRP A 178 -17.49 8.54 12.20
C TRP A 178 -17.55 10.06 12.27
N ALA A 179 -18.75 10.64 12.39
CA ALA A 179 -18.90 12.08 12.55
C ALA A 179 -18.21 12.59 13.84
N GLY A 180 -18.30 11.82 14.93
CA GLY A 180 -17.62 12.13 16.20
C GLY A 180 -16.10 11.97 16.14
N VAL A 181 -15.61 10.96 15.41
CA VAL A 181 -14.16 10.80 15.18
C VAL A 181 -13.62 11.96 14.35
N ARG A 182 -14.32 12.34 13.27
CA ARG A 182 -13.92 13.45 12.40
C ARG A 182 -13.87 14.78 13.14
N SER A 183 -14.83 15.04 14.03
CA SER A 183 -14.87 16.26 14.84
C SER A 183 -13.77 16.33 15.90
N SER A 184 -13.18 15.19 16.28
CA SER A 184 -12.05 15.12 17.23
C SER A 184 -10.71 15.55 16.61
N PHE A 185 -10.63 15.67 15.29
CA PHE A 185 -9.42 16.05 14.55
C PHE A 185 -9.65 17.25 13.61
N PRO A 186 -10.16 18.40 14.11
CA PRO A 186 -10.45 19.55 13.26
C PRO A 186 -9.16 20.18 12.74
N ASN A 187 -9.18 20.65 11.49
CA ASN A 187 -8.11 21.44 10.87
C ASN A 187 -6.73 20.75 10.75
N LEU A 188 -6.65 19.43 10.89
CA LEU A 188 -5.40 18.70 10.64
C LEU A 188 -5.17 18.49 9.15
N THR A 189 -3.91 18.59 8.74
CA THR A 189 -3.47 18.16 7.41
C THR A 189 -3.74 16.66 7.23
N LYS A 190 -3.72 16.18 5.98
CA LYS A 190 -3.85 14.75 5.65
C LYS A 190 -2.85 13.90 6.45
N ALA A 191 -1.59 14.32 6.47
CA ALA A 191 -0.50 13.62 7.16
C ALA A 191 -0.67 13.63 8.68
N ASP A 192 -1.00 14.79 9.27
CA ASP A 192 -1.16 14.93 10.72
C ASP A 192 -2.36 14.14 11.23
N ARG A 193 -3.46 14.14 10.48
CA ARG A 193 -4.65 13.36 10.82
C ARG A 193 -4.35 11.87 10.81
N PHE A 194 -3.66 11.38 9.78
CA PHE A 194 -3.26 9.99 9.71
C PHE A 194 -2.32 9.60 10.87
N ALA A 195 -1.32 10.45 11.17
CA ALA A 195 -0.41 10.22 12.29
C ALA A 195 -1.16 10.15 13.63
N ALA A 196 -2.14 11.03 13.84
CA ALA A 196 -2.98 11.03 15.04
C ALA A 196 -3.82 9.76 15.17
N LEU A 197 -4.48 9.31 14.09
CA LEU A 197 -5.23 8.05 14.07
C LEU A 197 -4.33 6.85 14.37
N LEU A 198 -3.16 6.80 13.74
CA LEU A 198 -2.20 5.73 13.95
C LEU A 198 -1.72 5.67 15.41
N ALA A 199 -1.51 6.82 16.04
CA ALA A 199 -1.15 6.91 17.46
C ALA A 199 -2.26 6.36 18.36
N VAL A 200 -3.51 6.75 18.11
CA VAL A 200 -4.68 6.25 18.85
C VAL A 200 -4.79 4.72 18.74
N ILE A 201 -4.72 4.17 17.52
CA ILE A 201 -4.86 2.72 17.29
C ILE A 201 -3.73 1.92 17.96
N LYS A 202 -2.50 2.44 17.90
CA LYS A 202 -1.36 1.82 18.58
C LYS A 202 -1.52 1.83 20.10
N SER A 203 -2.14 2.88 20.67
CA SER A 203 -2.41 2.95 22.11
C SER A 203 -3.51 1.98 22.57
N GLN A 204 -4.43 1.61 21.69
CA GLN A 204 -5.56 0.72 21.99
C GLN A 204 -5.27 -0.75 21.71
N SER A 205 -4.28 -1.02 20.85
CA SER A 205 -3.86 -2.39 20.57
C SER A 205 -3.27 -2.99 21.86
N PRO A 206 -3.90 -4.05 22.44
CA PRO A 206 -3.32 -4.74 23.58
C PRO A 206 -1.98 -5.27 23.11
N ILE A 207 -0.89 -4.71 23.60
CA ILE A 207 0.47 -5.13 23.24
C ILE A 207 0.52 -6.65 23.45
N PRO A 208 0.65 -7.48 22.39
CA PRO A 208 0.94 -8.89 22.60
C PRO A 208 2.33 -8.91 23.20
N ASN A 209 2.41 -9.36 24.45
CA ASN A 209 3.65 -9.51 25.17
C ASN A 209 4.66 -10.27 24.29
N PRO A 210 5.84 -9.72 23.97
CA PRO A 210 6.83 -10.38 23.11
C PRO A 210 7.40 -11.70 23.68
N GLN A 211 6.87 -12.19 24.81
CA GLN A 211 7.22 -13.46 25.43
C GLN A 211 6.11 -14.53 25.43
N SER A 212 4.99 -14.36 24.72
CA SER A 212 4.03 -15.46 24.61
C SER A 212 4.62 -16.58 23.73
N PRO A 213 4.93 -17.77 24.28
CA PRO A 213 5.33 -18.91 23.47
C PRO A 213 4.10 -19.41 22.71
N LEU A 214 4.31 -19.82 21.45
CA LEU A 214 3.35 -20.62 20.68
C LEU A 214 3.12 -21.98 21.35
#